data_AF-A0A9E5T9C5-F1
#
_entry.id   AF-A0A9E5T9C5-F1
#
_cell.length_a   1.000
_cell.length_b   1.000
_cell.length_c   1.000
_cell.angle_alpha   90.00
_cell.angle_beta   90.00
_cell.angle_gamma   90.00
#
_symmetry.space_group_name_H-M   'P 1'
#
loop_
_entity.id
_entity.type
_entity.pdbx_description
1 polymer ?
#
loop_
_entity_poly.entity_id
_entity_poly.type
_entity_poly.pdbx_seq_one_letter_code
_entity_poly.pdbx_strand_id
1 'polypeptide(L)' 'TGDIESLPIFNGQYSGDVEVGERRVEIASIKVETQDHGGMTSRVETNVIPAKYNTNSTLTANVSQTGPNEFDFELTSD' A
#
# COMPACT_ATOMS: atom_id res chain seq x y z
N THR A 1 -7.31 11.86 -12.87
CA THR A 1 -7.12 10.56 -12.20
C THR A 1 -5.78 10.06 -12.65
N GLY A 2 -4.78 10.12 -11.77
CA GLY A 2 -3.48 9.49 -12.05
C GLY A 2 -3.62 7.99 -11.90
N ASP A 3 -2.83 7.23 -12.66
CA ASP A 3 -2.82 5.78 -12.55
C ASP A 3 -2.28 5.36 -11.18
N ILE A 4 -2.93 4.36 -10.58
CA ILE A 4 -2.46 3.73 -9.35
C ILE A 4 -1.47 2.64 -9.75
N GLU A 5 -0.23 2.81 -9.35
CA GLU A 5 0.82 1.81 -9.51
C GLU A 5 0.96 1.05 -8.18
N SER A 6 0.94 -0.28 -8.23
CA SER A 6 0.99 -1.14 -7.04
C SER A 6 2.22 -2.04 -7.10
N LEU A 7 3.03 -1.97 -6.05
CA LEU A 7 4.23 -2.78 -5.90
C LEU A 7 4.02 -3.80 -4.77
N PRO A 8 4.26 -5.11 -5.01
CA PRO A 8 4.14 -6.10 -3.96
C PRO A 8 5.27 -5.93 -2.94
N ILE A 9 4.92 -6.06 -1.66
CA ILE A 9 5.88 -6.04 -0.55
C ILE A 9 6.16 -7.48 -0.11
N PHE A 10 7.43 -7.87 -0.13
CA PHE A 10 7.90 -9.16 0.36
C PHE A 10 8.98 -8.96 1.42
N ASN A 11 8.77 -9.51 2.62
CA ASN A 11 9.69 -9.38 3.76
C ASN A 11 10.11 -7.92 4.05
N GLY A 12 9.16 -6.99 3.96
CA GLY A 12 9.39 -5.56 4.19
C GLY A 12 10.07 -4.81 3.03
N GLN A 13 10.33 -5.48 1.91
CA GLN A 13 10.97 -4.87 0.73
C GLN A 13 10.01 -4.79 -0.44
N TYR A 14 10.18 -3.77 -1.27
CA TYR A 14 9.43 -3.54 -2.50
C TYR A 14 10.37 -2.99 -3.57
N SER A 15 10.04 -3.24 -4.84
CA SER A 15 10.79 -2.73 -5.99
C SER A 15 9.89 -2.74 -7.21
N GLY A 16 10.05 -1.74 -8.07
CA GLY A 16 9.38 -1.69 -9.37
C GLY A 16 9.43 -0.30 -9.96
N ASP A 17 8.72 -0.14 -11.07
CA ASP A 17 8.67 1.11 -11.83
C ASP A 17 7.42 1.90 -11.45
N VAL A 18 7.62 3.20 -11.25
CA VAL A 18 6.56 4.17 -10.99
C VAL A 18 6.82 5.45 -11.77
N GLU A 19 5.78 6.21 -12.09
CA GLU A 19 5.93 7.50 -12.78
C GLU A 19 6.76 8.51 -11.97
N VAL A 20 7.57 9.30 -12.68
CA VAL A 20 8.35 10.42 -12.13
C VAL A 20 7.42 11.48 -11.54
N GLY A 21 7.78 12.02 -10.38
CA GLY A 21 7.06 13.10 -9.71
C GLY A 21 6.79 12.83 -8.22
N GLU A 22 6.05 13.74 -7.61
CA GLU A 22 5.57 13.57 -6.23
C GLU A 22 4.41 12.58 -6.21
N ARG A 23 4.56 11.50 -5.43
CA ARG A 23 3.58 10.42 -5.29
C ARG A 23 3.13 10.34 -3.84
N ARG A 24 1.83 10.26 -3.61
CA ARG A 24 1.29 9.82 -2.32
C ARG A 24 1.45 8.31 -2.23
N VAL A 25 2.04 7.84 -1.14
CA VAL A 25 2.33 6.44 -0.90
C VAL A 25 1.23 5.86 -0.01
N GLU A 26 0.62 4.77 -0.46
CA GLU A 26 -0.26 3.94 0.37
C GLU A 26 0.36 2.56 0.54
N ILE A 27 0.41 2.10 1.79
CA ILE A 27 0.86 0.77 2.16
C ILE A 27 -0.38 0.03 2.65
N ALA A 28 -0.59 -1.18 2.17
CA ALA A 28 -1.74 -2.00 2.56
C ALA A 28 -1.30 -3.42 2.89
N SER A 29 -1.93 -3.99 3.92
CA SER A 29 -1.86 -5.42 4.20
C SER A 29 -3.28 -5.93 4.33
N ILE A 30 -3.75 -6.61 3.29
CA ILE A 30 -5.14 -7.04 3.20
C ILE A 30 -5.28 -8.47 3.71
N LYS A 31 -6.05 -8.64 4.77
CA LYS A 31 -6.54 -9.93 5.22
C LYS A 31 -7.89 -10.20 4.56
N VAL A 32 -7.99 -11.33 3.86
CA VAL A 32 -9.25 -11.77 3.25
C VAL A 32 -9.87 -12.86 4.12
N GLU A 33 -11.09 -12.65 4.57
CA GLU A 33 -11.88 -13.61 5.32
C GLU A 33 -13.13 -14.00 4.53
N THR A 34 -13.53 -15.27 4.63
CA THR A 34 -14.80 -15.73 4.06
C THR A 34 -15.84 -15.80 5.17
N GLN A 35 -16.95 -15.07 5.03
CA GLN A 35 -18.06 -15.09 5.97
C GLN A 35 -19.25 -15.84 5.36
N ASP A 36 -19.87 -16.73 6.12
CA ASP A 36 -21.11 -17.40 5.74
C ASP A 36 -22.30 -16.68 6.39
N HIS A 37 -23.27 -16.29 5.56
CA HIS A 37 -24.52 -15.65 5.96
C HIS A 37 -25.71 -16.58 5.70
N GLY A 38 -25.66 -17.79 6.24
CA GLY A 38 -26.76 -18.76 6.15
C GLY A 38 -26.91 -19.37 4.75
N GLY A 39 -25.79 -19.77 4.14
CA GLY A 39 -25.73 -20.42 2.83
C GLY A 39 -25.25 -19.51 1.70
N MET A 40 -24.95 -18.23 1.99
CA MET A 40 -24.25 -17.33 1.08
C MET A 40 -22.89 -16.96 1.65
N THR A 41 -21.82 -17.22 0.91
CA THR A 41 -20.47 -16.83 1.29
C THR A 41 -20.09 -15.48 0.69
N SER A 42 -19.50 -14.61 1.50
CA SER A 42 -18.94 -13.32 1.09
C SER A 42 -17.44 -13.28 1.41
N ARG A 43 -16.65 -12.59 0.58
CA ARG A 43 -15.25 -12.27 0.89
C ARG A 43 -15.22 -10.88 1.50
N VAL A 44 -14.70 -10.79 2.71
CA VAL A 44 -14.47 -9.53 3.42
C VAL A 44 -12.97 -9.26 3.41
N GLU A 45 -12.58 -8.13 2.84
CA GLU A 45 -11.21 -7.64 2.82
C GLU A 45 -11.03 -6.61 3.92
N THR A 46 -10.10 -6.84 4.83
CA THR A 46 -9.78 -5.92 5.93
C THR A 46 -8.32 -5.54 5.86
N ASN A 47 -8.02 -4.24 5.82
CA ASN A 47 -6.67 -3.75 5.96
C ASN A 47 -6.24 -3.86 7.43
N VAL A 48 -5.14 -4.54 7.71
CA VAL A 48 -4.70 -4.83 9.07
C VAL A 48 -3.67 -3.83 9.60
N ILE A 49 -3.26 -2.86 8.79
CA ILE A 49 -2.35 -1.79 9.22
C ILE A 49 -3.10 -0.47 9.48
N PRO A 50 -2.56 0.40 10.37
CA PRO A 50 -3.19 1.67 10.70
C PRO A 50 -3.52 2.54 9.49
N ALA A 51 -4.66 3.24 9.56
CA ALA A 51 -5.16 4.09 8.46
C ALA A 51 -4.17 5.19 8.03
N LYS A 52 -3.28 5.62 8.94
CA LYS A 52 -2.20 6.61 8.68
C LYS A 52 -1.20 6.18 7.60
N TYR A 53 -1.24 4.91 7.18
CA TYR A 53 -0.41 4.36 6.12
C TYR A 53 -1.19 4.04 4.84
N ASN A 54 -2.53 4.11 4.83
CA ASN A 54 -3.37 3.79 3.66
C ASN A 54 -4.39 4.91 3.36
N THR A 55 -5.66 4.69 3.67
CA THR A 55 -6.80 5.60 3.46
C THR A 55 -6.54 7.03 3.92
N ASN A 56 -5.80 7.22 5.02
CA ASN A 56 -5.41 8.53 5.55
C ASN A 56 -3.89 8.78 5.45
N SER A 57 -3.22 8.14 4.50
CA SER A 57 -1.77 8.27 4.34
C SER A 57 -1.35 9.69 4.04
N THR A 58 -0.35 10.14 4.78
CA THR A 58 0.42 11.37 4.54
C THR A 58 1.82 11.07 4.03
N LEU A 59 2.14 9.80 3.74
CA LEU A 59 3.43 9.41 3.18
C LEU A 59 3.54 9.90 1.74
N THR A 60 4.70 10.45 1.40
CA THR A 60 5.01 10.95 0.05
C THR A 60 6.40 10.53 -0.37
N ALA A 61 6.59 10.24 -1.66
CA ALA A 61 7.89 10.02 -2.26
C ALA A 61 8.04 10.89 -3.51
N ASN A 62 9.23 11.45 -3.71
CA ASN A 62 9.56 12.18 -4.93
C ASN A 62 10.42 11.28 -5.82
N VAL A 63 9.82 10.77 -6.88
CA VAL A 63 10.48 9.90 -7.84
C VAL A 63 11.20 10.78 -8.86
N SER A 64 12.52 10.64 -8.94
CA SER A 64 13.37 11.37 -9.87
C SER A 64 13.58 10.59 -11.16
N GLN A 65 13.73 11.29 -12.28
CA GLN A 65 14.15 10.70 -13.55
C GLN A 65 15.62 10.24 -13.53
N THR A 66 16.44 10.83 -12.65
CA THR A 66 17.88 10.58 -12.58
C THR A 66 18.34 10.24 -11.18
N GLY A 67 19.29 9.32 -11.07
CA GLY A 67 19.83 8.88 -9.79
C GLY A 67 19.02 7.74 -9.16
N PRO A 68 19.49 7.19 -8.02
CA PRO A 68 18.77 6.15 -7.31
C PRO A 68 17.48 6.71 -6.69
N ASN A 69 16.40 5.95 -6.81
CA ASN A 69 15.14 6.19 -6.10
C ASN A 69 15.02 5.14 -5.00
N GLU A 70 15.56 5.44 -3.82
CA GLU A 70 15.50 4.58 -2.64
C GLU A 70 14.67 5.29 -1.57
N PHE A 71 13.58 4.65 -1.14
CA PHE A 71 12.70 5.19 -0.11
C PHE A 71 12.53 4.15 1.00
N ASP A 72 12.56 4.60 2.25
CA ASP A 72 12.29 3.76 3.41
C ASP A 72 11.09 4.34 4.17
N PHE A 73 10.13 3.48 4.49
CA PHE A 73 8.90 3.85 5.18
C PHE A 73 8.80 3.05 6.47
N GLU A 74 9.07 3.71 7.59
CA GLU A 74 8.94 3.09 8.90
C GLU A 74 7.47 2.97 9.32
N LEU A 75 7.02 1.74 9.56
CA LEU A 75 5.70 1.45 10.11
C LEU A 75 5.80 1.26 11.62
N THR A 76 4.92 1.94 12.34
CA THR A 76 4.73 1.78 13.79
C THR A 76 3.34 1.23 14.06
N SER A 77 3.24 0.33 15.03
CA SER A 77 1.94 0.00 15.62
C SER A 77 1.43 1.18 16.44
N ASP A 78 0.12 1.26 16.57
CA ASP A 78 -0.51 2.11 17.58
C ASP A 78 -0.58 1.38 18.93
#